data_AF-A0ABD2PTV2-F1
#
_entry.id   AF-A0ABD2PTV2-F1
#
_cell.length_a   1.000
_cell.length_b   1.000
_cell.length_c   1.000
_cell.angle_alpha   90.00
_cell.angle_beta   90.00
_cell.angle_gamma   90.00
#
_symmetry.space_group_name_H-M   'P 1'
#
loop_
_entity.id
_entity.type
_entity.pdbx_description
1 polymer ?
#
loop_
_entity_poly.entity_id
_entity_poly.type
_entity_poly.pdbx_seq_one_letter_code
_entity_poly.pdbx_strand_id
1 'polypeptide(L)'
;QFDASEFRCICTIKSLNRSINLTNLGSTTGKGAISFNLDPTWGKIAYNPCYTFKCVQQLLNTAAVCKYQDGKPTRELAYQAEAHGTYYDNGTYAIIYKKIPYDTDIDVTVLFFCDPGEPRAPTIVGSSSDFIVIEWPTRLMCTGPSPTPTPPPPTTHSLSVGYIILLVIIALVIIYLVTGALYNYKIRGLRGVRLIPNSFFCICLGRNGCTLFKTEVGSIN
;
A
#
# COMPACT_ATOMS: atom_id res chain seq x y z
N GLN A 1 -11.90 -1.59 36.12
CA GLN A 1 -12.70 -2.46 35.24
C GLN A 1 -13.18 -1.59 34.09
N PHE A 2 -12.63 -1.76 32.89
CA PHE A 2 -12.93 -0.91 31.75
C PHE A 2 -14.11 -1.51 30.98
N ASP A 3 -15.19 -0.75 30.85
CA ASP A 3 -16.36 -1.14 30.05
C ASP A 3 -15.94 -1.17 28.57
N ALA A 4 -16.00 -2.36 27.98
CA ALA A 4 -15.69 -2.62 26.59
C ALA A 4 -16.78 -2.05 25.67
N SER A 5 -16.92 -0.72 25.60
CA SER A 5 -17.72 -0.07 24.58
C SER A 5 -17.02 -0.20 23.22
N GLU A 6 -17.78 -0.60 22.19
CA GLU A 6 -17.50 -0.47 20.76
C GLU A 6 -16.30 0.43 20.43
N PHE A 7 -15.26 -0.11 19.80
CA PHE A 7 -14.05 0.65 19.49
C PHE A 7 -14.39 1.89 18.68
N ARG A 8 -14.08 3.05 19.27
CA ARG A 8 -14.08 4.35 18.58
C ARG A 8 -12.65 4.82 18.47
N CYS A 9 -12.37 5.53 17.39
CA CYS A 9 -11.08 6.18 17.12
C CYS A 9 -10.63 7.21 18.13
N ILE A 10 -11.56 7.61 18.99
CA ILE A 10 -11.33 8.49 20.10
C ILE A 10 -11.62 7.66 21.35
N CYS A 11 -10.57 7.38 22.11
CA CYS A 11 -10.67 6.65 23.37
C CYS A 11 -10.42 7.62 24.53
N THR A 12 -11.36 7.71 25.48
CA THR A 12 -11.19 8.51 26.68
C THR A 12 -10.74 7.61 27.83
N ILE A 13 -9.49 7.81 28.27
CA ILE A 13 -8.92 7.14 29.43
C ILE A 13 -9.35 7.91 30.68
N LYS A 14 -10.37 7.39 31.36
CA LYS A 14 -10.95 8.02 32.56
C LYS A 14 -9.91 8.22 33.68
N SER A 15 -9.01 7.25 33.88
CA SER A 15 -7.98 7.30 34.93
C SER A 15 -6.99 8.46 34.75
N LEU A 16 -6.82 8.93 33.51
CA LEU A 16 -5.91 10.04 33.17
C LEU A 16 -6.65 11.32 32.79
N ASN A 17 -7.99 11.31 32.81
CA ASN A 17 -8.84 12.38 32.28
C ASN A 17 -8.38 12.87 30.89
N ARG A 18 -8.03 11.93 30.01
CA ARG A 18 -7.40 12.21 28.71
C ARG A 18 -8.12 11.47 27.59
N SER A 19 -8.23 12.10 26.42
CA SER A 19 -8.62 11.45 25.19
C SER A 19 -7.42 11.19 24.27
N ILE A 20 -7.37 9.99 23.70
CA ILE A 20 -6.46 9.62 22.61
C ILE A 20 -7.30 9.65 21.33
N ASN A 21 -6.86 10.41 20.34
CA ASN A 21 -7.49 10.48 19.03
C ASN A 21 -6.57 9.90 17.97
N LEU A 22 -6.89 8.70 17.48
CA LEU A 22 -6.12 7.97 16.47
C LEU A 22 -6.60 8.25 15.04
N THR A 23 -7.61 9.09 14.86
CA THR A 23 -8.22 9.40 13.56
C THR A 23 -7.17 9.90 12.55
N ASN A 24 -6.19 10.66 13.02
CA ASN A 24 -5.12 11.21 12.17
C ASN A 24 -4.09 10.17 11.70
N LEU A 25 -4.08 8.96 12.28
CA LEU A 25 -3.25 7.85 11.81
C LEU A 25 -3.92 7.05 10.70
N GLY A 26 -5.25 7.20 10.57
CA GLY A 26 -6.06 6.48 9.61
C GLY A 26 -6.12 7.17 8.25
N SER A 27 -6.56 6.43 7.23
CA SER A 27 -6.77 6.94 5.87
C SER A 27 -8.20 6.69 5.40
N THR A 28 -8.85 7.74 4.91
CA THR A 28 -10.20 7.66 4.31
C THR A 28 -10.16 7.30 2.82
N THR A 29 -8.98 7.06 2.25
CA THR A 29 -8.80 6.83 0.80
C THR A 29 -9.30 5.47 0.31
N GLY A 30 -9.81 4.63 1.21
CA GLY A 30 -10.21 3.26 0.90
C GLY A 30 -9.03 2.31 0.68
N LYS A 31 -7.82 2.71 1.10
CA LYS A 31 -6.60 1.89 1.16
C LYS A 31 -6.09 1.84 2.60
N GLY A 32 -5.23 0.86 2.90
CA GLY A 32 -4.48 0.83 4.15
C GLY A 32 -3.71 2.15 4.34
N ALA A 33 -3.82 2.75 5.52
CA ALA A 33 -3.08 3.98 5.86
C ALA A 33 -1.56 3.74 5.85
N ILE A 34 -1.17 2.54 6.27
CA ILE A 34 0.22 2.13 6.34
C ILE A 34 0.37 0.69 5.86
N SER A 35 1.58 0.35 5.42
CA SER A 35 1.91 -1.01 5.00
C SER A 35 3.26 -1.45 5.56
N PHE A 36 3.32 -2.70 6.00
CA PHE A 36 4.48 -3.31 6.64
C PHE A 36 4.93 -4.52 5.84
N ASN A 37 6.25 -4.69 5.70
CA ASN A 37 6.79 -5.97 5.29
C ASN A 37 6.91 -6.82 6.55
N LEU A 38 6.24 -7.96 6.57
CA LEU A 38 6.47 -9.01 7.54
C LEU A 38 7.64 -9.88 7.06
N ASP A 39 7.98 -10.87 7.87
CA ASP A 39 8.90 -11.94 7.51
C ASP A 39 8.54 -12.59 6.15
N PRO A 40 9.50 -13.26 5.49
CA PRO A 40 9.30 -13.87 4.16
C PRO A 40 8.05 -14.76 4.08
N THR A 41 7.68 -15.40 5.18
CA THR A 41 6.51 -16.28 5.32
C THR A 41 5.17 -15.52 5.21
N TRP A 42 5.12 -14.30 5.72
CA TRP A 42 3.89 -13.53 5.84
C TRP A 42 3.73 -12.45 4.77
N GLY A 43 4.80 -12.13 4.05
CA GLY A 43 4.75 -11.16 2.96
C GLY A 43 4.49 -9.75 3.47
N LYS A 44 3.61 -9.01 2.80
CA LYS A 44 3.30 -7.62 3.15
C LYS A 44 1.92 -7.54 3.80
N ILE A 45 1.72 -6.66 4.78
CA ILE A 45 0.39 -6.32 5.29
C ILE A 45 0.11 -4.84 5.10
N ALA A 46 -1.16 -4.50 4.92
CA ALA A 46 -1.67 -3.14 5.01
C ALA A 46 -2.59 -3.04 6.22
N TYR A 47 -2.48 -1.93 6.93
CA TYR A 47 -3.25 -1.63 8.13
C TYR A 47 -3.85 -0.24 8.00
N ASN A 48 -5.09 -0.09 8.46
CA ASN A 48 -5.74 1.19 8.58
C ASN A 48 -6.35 1.29 9.98
N PRO A 49 -5.72 2.03 10.91
CA PRO A 49 -6.43 2.33 12.14
C PRO A 49 -7.67 3.12 11.76
N CYS A 50 -8.77 2.89 12.47
CA CYS A 50 -9.93 3.78 12.46
C CYS A 50 -10.84 3.80 11.24
N TYR A 51 -10.41 3.29 10.10
CA TYR A 51 -11.20 3.28 8.88
C TYR A 51 -11.12 1.92 8.22
N THR A 52 -12.25 1.48 7.70
CA THR A 52 -12.27 0.28 6.88
C THR A 52 -11.70 0.55 5.49
N PHE A 53 -11.15 -0.48 4.86
CA PHE A 53 -10.73 -0.40 3.47
C PHE A 53 -10.98 -1.71 2.72
N LYS A 54 -10.86 -1.66 1.39
CA LYS A 54 -10.97 -2.83 0.53
C LYS A 54 -9.69 -3.62 0.57
N CYS A 55 -9.75 -4.84 1.10
CA CYS A 55 -8.64 -5.77 1.03
C CYS A 55 -8.70 -6.54 -0.29
N VAL A 56 -9.53 -7.56 -0.38
CA VAL A 56 -9.71 -8.37 -1.59
C VAL A 56 -10.81 -7.74 -2.46
N GLN A 57 -10.96 -8.16 -3.73
CA GLN A 57 -12.05 -7.72 -4.62
C GLN A 57 -13.48 -8.03 -4.11
N GLN A 58 -13.64 -8.47 -2.87
CA GLN A 58 -14.95 -8.62 -2.26
C GLN A 58 -15.67 -7.27 -2.13
N LEU A 59 -17.01 -7.32 -2.11
CA LEU A 59 -17.86 -6.13 -2.12
C LEU A 59 -17.85 -5.33 -0.80
N LEU A 60 -17.29 -5.88 0.28
CA LEU A 60 -17.42 -5.31 1.61
C LEU A 60 -16.17 -4.54 2.04
N ASN A 61 -16.37 -3.28 2.46
CA ASN A 61 -15.32 -2.41 3.02
C ASN A 61 -15.26 -2.65 4.53
N THR A 62 -14.71 -3.77 4.98
CA THR A 62 -14.73 -4.15 6.40
C THR A 62 -13.35 -4.39 7.00
N ALA A 63 -12.31 -4.53 6.17
CA ALA A 63 -10.97 -4.86 6.64
C ALA A 63 -10.34 -3.70 7.43
N ALA A 64 -9.74 -4.05 8.57
CA ALA A 64 -8.79 -3.20 9.28
C ALA A 64 -7.34 -3.60 8.95
N VAL A 65 -7.10 -4.89 8.68
CA VAL A 65 -5.80 -5.44 8.34
C VAL A 65 -5.93 -6.38 7.14
N CYS A 66 -5.06 -6.19 6.14
CA CYS A 66 -5.07 -6.94 4.88
C CYS A 66 -3.70 -7.51 4.57
N LYS A 67 -3.63 -8.79 4.20
CA LYS A 67 -2.42 -9.44 3.71
C LYS A 67 -2.25 -9.22 2.20
N TYR A 68 -1.02 -8.99 1.80
CA TYR A 68 -0.57 -8.85 0.42
C TYR A 68 0.51 -9.88 0.11
N GLN A 69 0.39 -10.49 -1.06
CA GLN A 69 1.38 -11.39 -1.65
C GLN A 69 1.64 -10.94 -3.08
N ASP A 70 2.91 -10.78 -3.44
CA ASP A 70 3.33 -10.32 -4.77
C ASP A 70 2.63 -9.02 -5.22
N GLY A 71 2.45 -8.08 -4.29
CA GLY A 71 1.81 -6.79 -4.53
C GLY A 71 0.29 -6.83 -4.68
N LYS A 72 -0.34 -8.02 -4.58
CA LYS A 72 -1.80 -8.18 -4.66
C LYS A 72 -2.38 -8.48 -3.28
N PRO A 73 -3.53 -7.90 -2.92
CA PRO A 73 -4.21 -8.27 -1.69
C PRO A 73 -4.73 -9.71 -1.81
N THR A 74 -4.48 -10.52 -0.79
CA THR A 74 -4.81 -11.95 -0.79
C THR A 74 -5.89 -12.30 0.21
N ARG A 75 -5.83 -11.73 1.41
CA ARG A 75 -6.68 -12.15 2.52
C ARG A 75 -6.86 -11.05 3.56
N GLU A 76 -8.08 -10.94 4.09
CA GLU A 76 -8.38 -10.14 5.27
C GLU A 76 -7.90 -10.86 6.52
N LEU A 77 -7.07 -10.18 7.30
CA LEU A 77 -6.57 -10.74 8.56
C LEU A 77 -7.47 -10.35 9.73
N ALA A 78 -8.00 -9.12 9.74
CA ALA A 78 -8.87 -8.67 10.81
C ALA A 78 -9.85 -7.57 10.37
N TYR A 79 -10.97 -7.47 11.08
CA TYR A 79 -12.08 -6.56 10.77
C TYR A 79 -12.12 -5.37 11.70
N GLN A 80 -12.54 -4.21 11.18
CA GLN A 80 -12.66 -2.99 11.99
C GLN A 80 -13.82 -3.08 12.99
N ALA A 81 -14.88 -3.83 12.66
CA ALA A 81 -16.05 -4.01 13.53
C ALA A 81 -15.72 -4.82 14.80
N GLU A 82 -14.70 -5.66 14.73
CA GLU A 82 -14.24 -6.54 15.82
C GLU A 82 -13.03 -5.95 16.58
N ALA A 83 -12.82 -4.64 16.44
CA ALA A 83 -11.76 -3.95 17.15
C ALA A 83 -12.13 -3.74 18.61
N HIS A 84 -11.17 -3.98 19.51
CA HIS A 84 -11.30 -3.71 20.93
C HIS A 84 -10.07 -2.95 21.43
N GLY A 85 -10.29 -1.81 22.09
CA GLY A 85 -9.22 -0.99 22.66
C GLY A 85 -9.05 -1.23 24.14
N THR A 86 -7.81 -1.41 24.60
CA THR A 86 -7.46 -1.53 26.03
C THR A 86 -6.28 -0.63 26.38
N TYR A 87 -6.27 -0.09 27.60
CA TYR A 87 -5.18 0.75 28.09
C TYR A 87 -4.49 0.07 29.27
N TYR A 88 -3.17 -0.04 29.21
CA TYR A 88 -2.34 -0.67 30.24
C TYR A 88 -1.70 0.40 31.14
N ASP A 89 -1.44 0.03 32.39
CA ASP A 89 -0.85 0.93 33.40
C ASP A 89 0.56 1.42 33.03
N ASN A 90 1.27 0.69 32.15
CA ASN A 90 2.59 1.07 31.64
C ASN A 90 2.55 2.19 30.59
N GLY A 91 1.38 2.78 30.30
CA GLY A 91 1.23 3.84 29.31
C GLY A 91 0.98 3.36 27.88
N THR A 92 0.80 2.06 27.68
CA THR A 92 0.54 1.46 26.37
C THR A 92 -0.96 1.37 26.12
N TYR A 93 -1.40 1.80 24.94
CA TYR A 93 -2.75 1.54 24.45
C TYR A 93 -2.68 0.45 23.39
N ALA A 94 -3.45 -0.61 23.54
CA ALA A 94 -3.54 -1.67 22.55
C ALA A 94 -4.89 -1.64 21.85
N ILE A 95 -4.86 -1.85 20.53
CA ILE A 95 -6.05 -2.23 19.78
C ILE A 95 -5.88 -3.66 19.35
N ILE A 96 -6.83 -4.49 19.75
CA ILE A 96 -6.90 -5.91 19.40
C ILE A 96 -7.98 -6.04 18.34
N TYR A 97 -7.60 -6.55 17.17
CA TYR A 97 -8.53 -6.85 16.09
C TYR A 97 -8.68 -8.36 15.98
N LYS A 98 -9.92 -8.84 16.10
CA LYS A 98 -10.22 -10.26 15.93
C LYS A 98 -10.80 -10.53 14.55
N LYS A 99 -10.62 -11.76 14.09
CA LYS A 99 -11.32 -12.28 12.91
C LYS A 99 -12.59 -13.02 13.35
N ILE A 100 -13.60 -13.01 12.49
CA ILE A 100 -14.87 -13.71 12.70
C ILE A 100 -14.63 -15.23 12.69
N PRO A 101 -15.27 -16.04 13.56
CA PRO A 101 -14.90 -17.40 13.97
C PRO A 101 -14.89 -18.54 12.92
N TYR A 102 -14.86 -18.24 11.63
CA TYR A 102 -14.99 -19.26 10.57
C TYR A 102 -13.69 -19.57 9.82
N ASP A 103 -12.57 -18.90 10.13
CA ASP A 103 -11.33 -19.03 9.38
C ASP A 103 -10.13 -18.59 10.23
N THR A 104 -9.11 -19.45 10.36
CA THR A 104 -7.94 -19.38 11.27
C THR A 104 -7.84 -18.06 12.04
N ASP A 105 -8.19 -18.08 13.33
CA ASP A 105 -8.22 -16.91 14.21
C ASP A 105 -6.81 -16.32 14.32
N ILE A 106 -6.54 -15.27 13.53
CA ILE A 106 -5.32 -14.47 13.66
C ILE A 106 -5.70 -13.21 14.42
N ASP A 107 -5.24 -13.11 15.65
CA ASP A 107 -5.40 -11.92 16.46
C ASP A 107 -4.32 -10.88 16.08
N VAL A 108 -4.75 -9.72 15.59
CA VAL A 108 -3.81 -8.62 15.29
C VAL A 108 -3.87 -7.63 16.43
N THR A 109 -2.78 -7.52 17.18
CA THR A 109 -2.63 -6.57 18.28
C THR A 109 -1.70 -5.44 17.86
N VAL A 110 -2.18 -4.21 17.97
CA VAL A 110 -1.38 -3.00 17.70
C VAL A 110 -1.16 -2.25 19.01
N LEU A 111 0.08 -2.19 19.46
CA LEU A 111 0.54 -1.55 20.69
C LEU A 111 1.03 -0.14 20.38
N PHE A 112 0.30 0.87 20.86
CA PHE A 112 0.68 2.27 20.79
C PHE A 112 1.33 2.69 22.10
N PHE A 113 2.52 3.28 22.02
CA PHE A 113 3.21 3.85 23.19
C PHE A 113 3.82 5.20 22.84
N CYS A 114 4.10 5.98 23.89
CA CYS A 114 4.67 7.31 23.73
C CYS A 114 6.09 7.22 23.16
N ASP A 115 6.30 7.95 22.08
CA ASP A 115 7.63 8.30 21.61
C ASP A 115 7.70 9.81 21.33
N PRO A 116 8.42 10.60 22.14
CA PRO A 116 8.57 12.03 21.93
C PRO A 116 9.48 12.36 20.73
N GLY A 117 10.24 11.37 20.24
CA GLY A 117 11.15 11.50 19.11
C GLY A 117 10.45 11.74 17.77
N GLU A 118 11.20 11.64 16.67
CA GLU A 118 10.61 11.72 15.33
C GLU A 118 9.61 10.59 15.11
N PRO A 119 8.55 10.80 14.30
CA PRO A 119 7.60 9.74 13.97
C PRO A 119 8.34 8.53 13.39
N ARG A 120 8.31 7.42 14.13
CA ARG A 120 8.89 6.15 13.67
C ARG A 120 7.82 5.29 13.02
N ALA A 121 8.24 4.53 12.01
CA ALA A 121 7.38 3.54 11.41
C ALA A 121 7.07 2.43 12.44
N PRO A 122 5.87 1.84 12.42
CA PRO A 122 5.55 0.67 13.22
C PRO A 122 6.41 -0.52 12.85
N THR A 123 6.65 -1.37 13.82
CA THR A 123 7.49 -2.55 13.72
C THR A 123 6.74 -3.78 14.21
N ILE A 124 6.95 -4.93 13.56
CA ILE A 124 6.38 -6.18 14.05
C ILE A 124 7.34 -6.76 15.09
N VAL A 125 6.83 -7.02 16.28
CA VAL A 125 7.61 -7.56 17.41
C VAL A 125 7.28 -9.02 17.71
N GLY A 126 6.17 -9.52 17.20
CA GLY A 126 5.78 -10.92 17.33
C GLY A 126 4.86 -11.35 16.19
N SER A 127 5.07 -12.55 15.67
CA SER A 127 4.23 -13.15 14.64
C SER A 127 4.21 -14.67 14.80
N SER A 128 3.03 -15.26 14.72
CA SER A 128 2.78 -16.71 14.73
C SER A 128 1.60 -17.01 13.81
N SER A 129 1.25 -18.30 13.63
CA SER A 129 0.05 -18.72 12.89
C SER A 129 -1.25 -18.10 13.42
N ASP A 130 -1.27 -17.71 14.70
CA ASP A 130 -2.48 -17.33 15.42
C ASP A 130 -2.48 -15.86 15.87
N PHE A 131 -1.34 -15.15 15.76
CA PHE A 131 -1.29 -13.75 16.20
C PHE A 131 -0.21 -12.95 15.48
N ILE A 132 -0.43 -11.63 15.42
CA ILE A 132 0.54 -10.63 14.98
C ILE A 132 0.54 -9.49 15.99
N VAL A 133 1.72 -9.12 16.49
CA VAL A 133 1.91 -7.99 17.39
C VAL A 133 2.72 -6.91 16.69
N ILE A 134 2.11 -5.74 16.55
CA ILE A 134 2.70 -4.55 15.92
C ILE A 134 2.91 -3.51 17.00
N GLU A 135 4.12 -2.99 17.11
CA GLU A 135 4.46 -1.85 17.93
C GLU A 135 4.44 -0.57 17.10
N TRP A 136 3.67 0.42 17.52
CA TRP A 136 3.56 1.72 16.87
C TRP A 136 3.95 2.85 17.84
N PRO A 137 5.23 3.27 17.84
CA PRO A 137 5.66 4.46 18.57
C PRO A 137 4.99 5.72 18.01
N THR A 138 4.29 6.49 18.85
CA THR A 138 3.62 7.72 18.39
C THR A 138 3.57 8.80 19.47
N ARG A 139 3.73 10.06 19.03
CA ARG A 139 3.59 11.24 19.90
C ARG A 139 2.18 11.40 20.46
N LEU A 140 1.16 10.83 19.80
CA LEU A 140 -0.24 10.90 20.24
C LEU A 140 -0.44 10.26 21.62
N MET A 141 0.44 9.33 22.00
CA MET A 141 0.42 8.65 23.30
C MET A 141 1.16 9.43 24.39
N CYS A 142 2.03 10.39 24.04
CA CYS A 142 2.85 11.10 25.01
C CYS A 142 2.04 12.02 25.91
N THR A 143 2.24 11.89 27.22
CA THR A 143 1.65 12.78 28.23
C THR A 143 2.35 14.14 28.18
N GLY A 144 1.70 15.10 27.55
CA GLY A 144 2.15 16.48 27.46
C GLY A 144 1.03 17.34 26.86
N PRO A 145 1.09 18.68 26.97
CA PRO A 145 0.18 19.54 26.23
C PRO A 145 0.25 19.12 24.77
N SER A 146 -0.90 18.73 24.21
CA SER A 146 -1.01 18.33 22.80
C SER A 146 -0.31 19.41 21.99
N PRO A 147 0.74 19.09 21.22
CA PRO A 147 1.37 20.11 20.39
C PRO A 147 0.27 20.70 19.53
N THR A 148 0.10 22.02 19.62
CA THR A 148 -0.75 22.79 18.72
C THR A 148 -0.46 22.29 17.31
N PRO A 149 -1.49 21.91 16.51
CA PRO A 149 -1.29 21.29 15.21
C PRO A 149 -0.33 22.15 14.41
N THR A 150 0.92 21.69 14.31
CA THR A 150 1.91 22.36 13.49
C THR A 150 1.44 22.12 12.06
N PRO A 151 1.27 23.18 11.25
CA PRO A 151 0.85 23.02 9.87
C PRO A 151 1.70 21.93 9.21
N PRO A 152 1.08 20.99 8.48
CA PRO A 152 1.79 19.87 7.89
C PRO A 152 3.00 20.41 7.13
N PRO A 153 4.20 19.83 7.34
CA PRO A 153 5.37 20.26 6.59
C PRO A 153 5.02 20.19 5.10
N PRO A 154 5.43 21.19 4.30
CA PRO A 154 5.13 21.22 2.87
C PRO A 154 5.55 19.88 2.28
N THR A 155 4.58 19.15 1.73
CA THR A 155 4.79 17.83 1.15
C THR A 155 5.76 18.01 -0.01
N THR A 156 7.05 17.76 0.23
CA THR A 156 8.03 17.68 -0.83
C THR A 156 7.73 16.41 -1.60
N HIS A 157 6.97 16.56 -2.68
CA HIS A 157 6.73 15.51 -3.66
C HIS A 157 8.06 15.14 -4.31
N SER A 158 8.77 14.19 -3.72
CA SER A 158 9.91 13.55 -4.36
C SER A 158 9.36 12.61 -5.43
N LEU A 159 9.69 12.89 -6.69
CA LEU A 159 9.34 12.01 -7.80
C LEU A 159 10.07 10.69 -7.61
N SER A 160 9.32 9.59 -7.62
CA SER A 160 9.89 8.25 -7.58
C SER A 160 10.90 8.08 -8.72
N VAL A 161 12.08 7.52 -8.43
CA VAL A 161 13.14 7.24 -9.40
C VAL A 161 12.60 6.46 -10.61
N GLY A 162 11.61 5.58 -10.40
CA GLY A 162 10.95 4.85 -11.48
C GLY A 162 10.25 5.74 -12.50
N TYR A 163 9.69 6.87 -12.08
CA TYR A 163 9.05 7.84 -12.98
C TYR A 163 10.09 8.54 -13.86
N ILE A 164 11.26 8.86 -13.31
CA ILE A 164 12.36 9.46 -14.08
C ILE A 164 12.84 8.51 -15.17
N ILE A 165 13.04 7.23 -14.84
CA ILE A 165 13.45 6.19 -15.80
C ILE A 165 12.40 6.05 -16.92
N LEU A 166 11.11 6.04 -16.58
CA LEU A 166 10.03 5.96 -17.56
C LEU A 166 10.06 7.13 -18.56
N LEU A 167 10.26 8.36 -18.07
CA LEU A 167 10.35 9.54 -18.93
C LEU A 167 11.54 9.46 -19.91
N VAL A 168 12.68 8.97 -19.45
CA VAL A 168 13.88 8.80 -20.31
C VAL A 168 13.60 7.78 -21.42
N ILE A 169 12.96 6.65 -21.10
CA ILE A 169 12.62 5.63 -22.10
C ILE A 169 11.67 6.20 -23.16
N ILE A 170 10.63 6.93 -22.75
CA ILE A 170 9.68 7.56 -23.67
C ILE A 170 10.40 8.56 -24.60
N ALA A 171 11.29 9.39 -24.06
CA ALA A 171 12.07 10.33 -24.85
C ALA A 171 12.94 9.63 -25.92
N LEU A 172 13.63 8.53 -25.54
CA LEU A 172 14.45 7.76 -26.47
C LEU A 172 13.62 7.11 -27.60
N VAL A 173 12.43 6.60 -27.28
CA VAL A 173 11.51 6.03 -28.29
C VAL A 173 11.08 7.09 -29.30
N ILE A 174 10.74 8.30 -28.85
CA ILE A 174 10.36 9.41 -29.74
C ILE A 174 11.52 9.77 -30.66
N ILE A 175 12.72 9.94 -30.11
CA ILE A 175 13.93 10.26 -30.89
C ILE A 175 14.15 9.18 -31.96
N TYR A 176 14.13 7.90 -31.56
CA TYR A 176 14.31 6.78 -32.46
C TYR A 176 13.30 6.77 -33.62
N LEU A 177 12.02 7.00 -33.34
CA LEU A 177 10.97 7.05 -34.35
C LEU A 177 11.18 8.20 -35.34
N VAL A 178 11.51 9.40 -34.84
CA VAL A 178 11.73 10.59 -35.68
C VAL A 178 12.97 10.43 -36.54
N THR A 179 14.11 10.04 -35.95
CA THR A 179 15.37 9.86 -36.70
C THR A 179 15.27 8.72 -37.71
N GLY A 180 14.63 7.62 -37.33
CA GLY A 180 14.44 6.48 -38.23
C GLY A 180 13.48 6.78 -39.40
N ALA A 181 12.41 7.54 -39.14
CA ALA A 181 11.53 8.02 -40.20
C ALA A 181 12.26 8.95 -41.17
N LEU A 182 13.04 9.91 -40.67
CA LEU A 182 13.85 10.80 -41.49
C LEU A 182 14.89 10.04 -42.32
N TYR A 183 15.57 9.07 -41.72
CA TYR A 183 16.52 8.21 -42.41
C TYR A 183 15.85 7.42 -43.56
N ASN A 184 14.73 6.75 -43.29
CA ASN A 184 13.99 5.98 -44.28
C ASN A 184 13.44 6.86 -45.42
N TYR A 185 13.03 8.09 -45.11
CA TYR A 185 12.56 9.04 -46.11
C TYR A 185 13.70 9.56 -46.99
N LYS A 186 14.77 10.10 -46.38
CA LYS A 186 15.84 10.79 -47.12
C LYS A 186 16.81 9.85 -47.81
N ILE A 187 17.19 8.75 -47.16
CA ILE A 187 18.22 7.85 -47.66
C ILE A 187 17.61 6.68 -48.43
N ARG A 188 16.49 6.12 -47.95
CA ARG A 188 15.85 4.95 -48.58
C ARG A 188 14.69 5.28 -49.50
N GLY A 189 14.24 6.54 -49.57
CA GLY A 189 13.12 6.96 -50.43
C GLY A 189 11.78 6.29 -50.08
N LEU A 190 11.64 5.73 -48.89
CA LEU A 190 10.43 5.01 -48.47
C LEU A 190 9.29 6.00 -48.18
N ARG A 191 8.05 5.59 -48.49
CA ARG A 191 6.83 6.38 -48.31
C ARG A 191 5.75 5.60 -47.55
N GLY A 192 4.81 6.33 -46.95
CA GLY A 192 3.69 5.77 -46.19
C GLY A 192 4.12 5.02 -44.93
N VAL A 193 3.43 3.92 -44.60
CA VAL A 193 3.68 3.11 -43.38
C VAL A 193 5.08 2.48 -43.32
N ARG A 194 5.80 2.45 -44.45
CA ARG A 194 7.19 1.96 -44.52
C ARG A 194 8.22 2.96 -44.00
N LEU A 195 7.83 4.19 -43.64
CA LEU A 195 8.72 5.12 -42.94
C LEU A 195 9.04 4.65 -41.51
N ILE A 196 8.13 3.92 -40.86
CA ILE A 196 8.29 3.55 -39.45
C ILE A 196 9.44 2.54 -39.32
N PRO A 197 10.51 2.89 -38.59
CA PRO A 197 11.64 1.99 -38.38
C PRO A 197 11.19 0.78 -37.56
N ASN A 198 11.46 -0.43 -38.06
CA ASN A 198 11.02 -1.69 -37.46
C ASN A 198 9.51 -1.73 -37.17
N SER A 199 8.70 -1.41 -38.19
CA SER A 199 7.22 -1.41 -38.12
C SER A 199 6.62 -2.70 -37.52
N PHE A 200 7.30 -3.83 -37.68
CA PHE A 200 6.94 -5.11 -37.10
C PHE A 200 6.90 -5.08 -35.55
N PHE A 201 7.78 -4.31 -34.91
CA PHE A 201 7.85 -4.18 -33.46
C PHE A 201 6.73 -3.26 -32.92
N CYS A 202 6.43 -2.15 -33.60
CA CYS A 202 5.39 -1.21 -33.17
C CYS A 202 3.97 -1.78 -33.28
N ILE A 203 3.70 -2.62 -34.28
CA ILE A 203 2.38 -3.25 -34.46
C ILE A 203 2.05 -4.23 -33.32
N CYS A 204 3.06 -4.84 -32.69
CA CYS A 204 2.87 -5.78 -31.59
C CYS A 204 2.52 -5.14 -30.24
N LEU A 205 2.79 -3.85 -30.05
CA LEU A 205 2.50 -3.13 -28.81
C LEU A 205 1.05 -2.61 -28.73
N GLY A 206 0.38 -2.41 -29.87
CA GLY A 206 -0.95 -1.78 -29.93
C GLY A 206 -2.14 -2.74 -29.98
N ARG A 207 -1.90 -4.04 -30.22
CA ARG A 207 -2.98 -5.02 -30.38
C ARG A 207 -2.62 -6.29 -29.61
N ASN A 208 -3.41 -6.60 -28.59
CA ASN A 208 -3.27 -7.73 -27.67
C ASN A 208 -2.79 -9.03 -28.35
N GLY A 209 -1.47 -9.27 -28.32
CA GLY A 209 -0.86 -10.51 -28.79
C GLY A 209 -0.49 -10.48 -30.27
N CYS A 210 0.76 -10.14 -30.55
CA CYS A 210 1.42 -10.65 -31.76
C CYS A 210 1.66 -12.16 -31.57
N THR A 211 0.81 -12.98 -32.17
CA THR A 211 1.14 -14.37 -32.49
C THR A 211 2.34 -14.36 -33.43
N LEU A 212 3.51 -14.72 -32.89
CA LEU A 212 4.74 -14.93 -33.63
C LEU A 212 4.50 -15.89 -34.81
N PHE A 213 4.97 -15.47 -35.98
CA PHE A 213 4.85 -16.13 -37.27
C PHE A 213 5.22 -17.62 -37.26
N LYS A 214 4.33 -18.45 -37.81
CA LYS A 214 4.72 -19.70 -38.48
C LYS A 214 5.10 -19.34 -39.91
N THR A 215 6.39 -19.18 -40.18
CA THR A 215 6.93 -19.01 -41.53
C THR A 215 6.97 -20.38 -42.20
N GLU A 216 5.94 -20.75 -42.96
CA GLU A 216 6.07 -21.84 -43.94
C GLU A 216 6.70 -21.25 -45.20
N VAL A 217 8.00 -21.51 -45.35
CA VAL A 217 8.73 -21.38 -46.60
C VAL A 217 8.30 -22.56 -47.47
N GLY A 218 7.29 -22.35 -48.32
CA GLY A 218 6.78 -23.32 -49.28
C GLY A 218 7.33 -23.08 -50.68
N SER A 219 8.34 -23.90 -51.01
CA SER A 219 8.83 -24.38 -52.32
C SER A 219 8.69 -23.50 -53.58
N ILE A 220 9.85 -23.27 -54.18
CA ILE A 220 10.08 -22.86 -55.56
C ILE A 220 9.62 -24.00 -56.49
N ASN A 221 8.91 -23.65 -57.58
CA ASN A 221 8.87 -24.40 -58.83
C ASN A 221 9.37 -23.48 -59.93
#